data_AF-A0A4Z2G1A7-F1
#
_entry.id   AF-A0A4Z2G1A7-F1
#
_cell.length_a   1.000
_cell.length_b   1.000
_cell.length_c   1.000
_cell.angle_alpha   90.00
_cell.angle_beta   90.00
_cell.angle_gamma   90.00
#
_symmetry.space_group_name_H-M   'P 1'
#
loop_
_entity.id
_entity.type
_entity.pdbx_description
1 polymer ?
#
loop_
_entity_poly.entity_id
_entity_poly.type
_entity_poly.pdbx_seq_one_letter_code
_entity_poly.pdbx_strand_id
1 'polypeptide(L)'
;MILHIVGNRSARGRYNLRAIPRRILSSRPDSAAATFLSLTELIRRIDRKKDKTDRKILDSQERAFWDVHRPVPGCVNTTEMDIRKCRRMKNPNRVKKILFLHTQVDRHRMKILISYTEQYVDYDPFVSALDPSNPWTSDDPSIWDLEASKEPGPQRVKKWGFSLEEALKDPAGQELFLKFLESEFSSENLR
;
A
#
# COMPACT_ATOMS: atom_id res chain seq x y z
N MET A 1 29.28 -10.40 -12.63
CA MET A 1 29.69 -9.86 -11.33
C MET A 1 29.87 -8.36 -11.49
N ILE A 2 28.86 -7.55 -11.15
CA ILE A 2 28.92 -6.09 -11.32
C ILE A 2 29.86 -5.55 -10.24
N LEU A 3 30.99 -4.97 -10.63
CA LEU A 3 31.89 -4.29 -9.70
C LEU A 3 31.09 -3.14 -9.08
N HIS A 4 30.77 -3.23 -7.78
CA HIS A 4 30.19 -2.13 -7.02
C HIS A 4 31.22 -1.00 -6.96
N ILE A 5 31.19 -0.09 -7.92
CA ILE A 5 31.87 1.20 -7.83
C ILE A 5 31.11 2.00 -6.77
N VAL A 6 31.66 2.05 -5.56
CA VAL A 6 31.07 2.80 -4.46
C VAL A 6 31.53 4.25 -4.58
N GLY A 7 30.77 5.08 -5.30
CA GLY A 7 31.06 6.52 -5.36
C GLY A 7 30.94 7.18 -3.98
N ASN A 8 31.96 7.92 -3.56
CA ASN A 8 31.97 8.62 -2.27
C ASN A 8 31.61 10.11 -2.45
N ARG A 9 30.83 10.68 -1.52
CA ARG A 9 30.43 12.09 -1.56
C ARG A 9 31.59 12.93 -1.03
N SER A 10 32.19 13.77 -1.87
CA SER A 10 33.23 14.72 -1.44
C SER A 10 32.63 15.78 -0.52
N ALA A 11 33.44 16.38 0.36
CA ALA A 11 33.07 17.51 1.22
C ALA A 11 32.50 18.73 0.48
N ARG A 12 32.60 18.76 -0.86
CA ARG A 12 32.00 19.76 -1.76
C ARG A 12 30.71 19.29 -2.46
N GLY A 13 30.01 18.29 -1.90
CA GLY A 13 28.72 17.81 -2.39
C GLY A 13 28.74 16.99 -3.70
N ARG A 14 29.91 16.77 -4.31
CA ARG A 14 30.06 16.00 -5.55
C ARG A 14 30.32 14.52 -5.26
N TYR A 15 29.51 13.62 -5.83
CA TYR A 15 29.82 12.19 -5.89
C TYR A 15 31.06 11.98 -6.77
N ASN A 16 32.14 11.44 -6.19
CA ASN A 16 33.32 11.01 -6.94
C ASN A 16 33.13 9.54 -7.31
N LEU A 17 32.65 9.34 -8.52
CA LEU A 17 32.34 8.04 -9.12
C LEU A 17 33.58 7.19 -9.40
N ARG A 18 34.78 7.71 -9.15
CA ARG A 18 36.07 7.05 -9.43
C ARG A 18 36.79 6.59 -8.16
N ALA A 19 36.20 6.78 -6.98
CA ALA A 19 36.84 6.49 -5.71
C ALA A 19 36.13 5.33 -4.99
N ILE A 20 36.69 4.11 -5.05
CA ILE A 20 36.28 3.03 -4.15
C ILE A 20 36.70 3.40 -2.70
N PRO A 21 35.86 3.25 -1.67
CA PRO A 21 36.24 3.45 -0.28
C PRO A 21 37.46 2.58 0.03
N ARG A 22 38.52 3.20 0.54
CA ARG A 22 39.77 2.50 0.90
C ARG A 22 39.52 1.28 1.81
N ARG A 23 38.46 1.32 2.63
CA ARG A 23 37.99 0.19 3.48
C ARG A 23 37.51 -1.04 2.73
N ILE A 24 37.04 -0.91 1.49
CA ILE A 24 36.55 -2.05 0.67
C ILE A 24 37.69 -2.71 -0.10
N LEU A 25 38.73 -1.95 -0.45
CA LEU A 25 39.92 -2.48 -1.14
C LEU A 25 40.83 -3.26 -0.20
N SER A 26 40.88 -2.91 1.09
CA SER A 26 41.68 -3.65 2.09
C SER A 26 41.16 -5.05 2.40
N SER A 27 39.97 -5.42 1.94
CA SER A 27 39.30 -6.69 2.25
C SER A 27 39.06 -7.57 1.02
N ARG A 28 39.65 -7.28 -0.15
CA ARG A 28 39.46 -8.06 -1.39
C ARG A 28 40.80 -8.48 -1.98
N PRO A 29 40.91 -9.70 -2.55
CA PRO A 29 42.17 -10.26 -3.06
C PRO A 29 42.72 -9.45 -4.24
N ASP A 30 44.05 -9.43 -4.39
CA ASP A 30 44.85 -8.58 -5.29
C ASP A 30 44.39 -8.55 -6.76
N SER A 31 43.74 -9.62 -7.24
CA SER A 31 43.14 -9.71 -8.57
C SER A 31 42.03 -8.66 -8.83
N ALA A 32 41.22 -8.33 -7.82
CA ALA A 32 40.17 -7.33 -7.93
C ALA A 32 40.73 -5.91 -8.09
N ALA A 33 41.89 -5.62 -7.48
CA ALA A 33 42.55 -4.33 -7.58
C ALA A 33 43.15 -4.11 -8.98
N ALA A 34 43.78 -5.13 -9.57
CA ALA A 34 44.28 -5.07 -10.94
C ALA A 34 43.16 -4.85 -11.97
N THR A 35 42.03 -5.52 -11.77
CA THR A 35 40.84 -5.36 -12.64
C THR A 35 40.26 -3.95 -12.54
N PHE A 36 40.24 -3.36 -11.33
CA PHE A 36 39.79 -1.99 -11.12
C PHE A 36 40.70 -0.95 -11.78
N LEU A 37 42.02 -1.09 -11.66
CA LEU A 37 42.98 -0.18 -12.29
C LEU A 37 42.88 -0.25 -13.82
N SER A 38 42.74 -1.45 -14.38
CA SER A 38 42.52 -1.66 -15.83
C SER A 38 41.25 -0.99 -16.34
N LEU A 39 40.12 -1.19 -15.63
CA LEU A 39 38.84 -0.56 -15.97
C LEU A 39 38.92 0.96 -15.91
N THR A 40 39.61 1.50 -14.89
CA THR A 40 39.77 2.95 -14.71
C THR A 40 40.57 3.57 -15.85
N GLU A 41 41.66 2.92 -16.28
CA GLU A 41 42.47 3.40 -17.41
C GLU A 41 41.71 3.29 -18.74
N LEU A 42 40.93 2.22 -18.95
CA LEU A 42 40.08 2.07 -20.14
C LEU A 42 39.03 3.18 -20.23
N ILE A 43 38.31 3.45 -19.14
CA ILE A 43 37.33 4.54 -19.06
C ILE A 43 38.00 5.89 -19.34
N ARG A 44 39.17 6.12 -18.77
CA ARG A 44 39.95 7.35 -18.97
C ARG A 44 40.38 7.54 -20.44
N ARG A 45 40.71 6.45 -21.15
CA ARG A 45 41.02 6.47 -22.59
C ARG A 45 39.80 6.77 -23.45
N ILE A 46 38.65 6.21 -23.09
CA ILE A 46 37.37 6.45 -23.77
C ILE A 46 36.95 7.91 -23.58
N ASP A 47 37.06 8.44 -22.37
CA ASP A 47 36.71 9.83 -22.06
C ASP A 47 37.56 10.85 -22.81
N ARG A 48 38.86 10.56 -23.02
CA ARG A 48 39.78 11.44 -23.76
C ARG A 48 39.35 11.65 -25.21
N LYS A 49 38.61 10.73 -25.81
CA LYS A 49 38.10 10.83 -27.18
C LYS A 49 36.84 11.69 -27.31
N LYS A 50 36.22 12.07 -26.19
CA LYS A 50 34.99 12.87 -26.16
C LYS A 50 35.30 14.35 -26.03
N ASP A 51 34.47 15.17 -26.66
CA ASP A 51 34.57 16.62 -26.55
C ASP A 51 34.20 17.10 -25.13
N LYS A 52 34.37 18.41 -24.90
CA LYS A 52 34.13 19.02 -23.58
C LYS A 52 32.65 19.05 -23.21
N THR A 53 31.75 19.11 -24.19
CA THR A 53 30.31 19.23 -23.99
C THR A 53 29.72 17.86 -23.66
N ASP A 54 30.05 16.84 -24.44
CA ASP A 54 29.67 15.45 -24.24
C ASP A 54 30.15 14.92 -22.89
N ARG A 55 31.37 15.28 -22.48
CA ARG A 55 31.88 14.88 -21.16
C ARG A 55 31.02 15.46 -20.03
N LYS A 56 30.56 16.71 -20.14
CA LYS A 56 29.68 17.33 -19.13
C LYS A 56 28.29 16.69 -19.11
N ILE A 57 27.73 16.38 -20.29
CA ILE A 57 26.41 15.73 -20.40
C ILE A 57 26.45 14.36 -19.73
N LEU A 58 27.47 13.55 -20.03
CA LEU A 58 27.63 12.21 -19.45
C LEU A 58 27.87 12.27 -17.94
N ASP A 59 28.73 13.18 -17.47
CA ASP A 59 28.94 13.41 -16.03
C ASP A 59 27.64 13.84 -15.32
N SER A 60 26.75 14.55 -16.01
CA SER A 60 25.44 14.95 -15.48
C SER A 60 24.44 13.80 -15.47
N GLN A 61 24.39 12.99 -16.54
CA GLN A 61 23.51 11.81 -16.62
C GLN A 61 23.89 10.77 -15.58
N GLU A 62 25.18 10.50 -15.41
CA GLU A 62 25.68 9.58 -14.40
C GLU A 62 25.34 10.09 -12.99
N ARG A 63 25.47 11.39 -12.74
CA ARG A 63 25.06 12.00 -11.47
C ARG A 63 23.56 11.83 -11.20
N ALA A 64 22.71 12.15 -12.17
CA ALA A 64 21.26 11.99 -12.04
C ALA A 64 20.86 10.54 -11.76
N PHE A 65 21.52 9.56 -12.40
CA PHE A 65 21.30 8.14 -12.12
C PHE A 65 21.58 7.80 -10.65
N TRP A 66 22.70 8.27 -10.11
CA TRP A 66 23.09 7.98 -8.73
C TRP A 66 22.30 8.77 -7.69
N ASP A 67 21.83 9.97 -8.01
CA ASP A 67 20.95 10.75 -7.14
C ASP A 67 19.64 9.97 -6.86
N VAL A 68 19.14 9.21 -7.83
CA VAL A 68 17.95 8.34 -7.67
C VAL A 68 18.24 7.09 -6.83
N HIS A 69 19.37 6.42 -7.08
CA HIS A 69 19.67 5.13 -6.44
C HIS A 69 20.40 5.27 -5.09
N ARG A 70 20.92 6.45 -4.79
CA ARG A 70 21.58 6.82 -3.52
C ARG A 70 21.19 8.25 -3.14
N PRO A 71 19.90 8.47 -2.85
CA PRO A 71 19.40 9.79 -2.52
C PRO A 71 20.08 10.31 -1.25
N VAL A 72 20.06 11.63 -1.10
CA VAL A 72 20.56 12.28 0.10
C VAL A 72 19.78 11.77 1.32
N PRO A 73 20.42 11.51 2.47
CA PRO A 73 19.71 11.15 3.69
C PRO A 73 18.59 12.16 3.98
N GLY A 74 17.36 11.66 4.18
CA GLY A 74 16.16 12.48 4.35
C GLY A 74 15.33 12.69 3.08
N CYS A 75 15.86 12.38 1.89
CA CYS A 75 15.08 12.32 0.66
C CYS A 75 14.41 10.94 0.50
N VAL A 76 13.18 10.93 -0.01
CA VAL A 76 12.44 9.69 -0.30
C VAL A 76 13.19 8.87 -1.36
N ASN A 77 13.38 7.59 -1.08
CA ASN A 77 14.01 6.67 -2.02
C ASN A 77 12.97 6.05 -2.96
N THR A 78 12.91 6.55 -4.19
CA THR A 78 11.94 6.09 -5.19
C THR A 78 12.25 4.70 -5.76
N THR A 79 13.41 4.13 -5.43
CA THR A 79 13.82 2.77 -5.87
C THR A 79 13.41 1.68 -4.89
N GLU A 80 12.91 2.05 -3.72
CA GLU A 80 12.40 1.09 -2.74
C GLU A 80 11.13 0.43 -3.26
N MET A 81 11.13 -0.90 -3.24
CA MET A 81 9.98 -1.71 -3.59
C MET A 81 9.35 -2.30 -2.32
N ASP A 82 8.03 -2.30 -2.24
CA ASP A 82 7.31 -3.05 -1.20
C ASP A 82 7.72 -4.53 -1.25
N ILE A 83 8.02 -5.10 -0.09
CA ILE A 83 8.50 -6.48 0.10
C ILE A 83 7.56 -7.50 -0.56
N ARG A 84 6.25 -7.23 -0.61
CA ARG A 84 5.24 -8.08 -1.26
C ARG A 84 5.41 -8.10 -2.77
N LYS A 85 5.82 -6.98 -3.39
CA LYS A 85 6.07 -6.89 -4.83
C LYS A 85 7.32 -7.70 -5.22
N CYS A 86 8.35 -7.73 -4.38
CA CYS A 86 9.53 -8.57 -4.58
C CYS A 86 9.22 -10.08 -4.56
N ARG A 87 8.25 -10.51 -3.73
CA ARG A 87 7.85 -11.92 -3.64
C ARG A 87 7.00 -12.39 -4.83
N ARG A 88 6.10 -11.54 -5.36
CA ARG A 88 5.16 -11.92 -6.44
C ARG A 88 5.83 -12.26 -7.78
N MET A 89 7.03 -11.78 -8.04
CA MET A 89 7.74 -12.04 -9.31
C MET A 89 8.19 -13.49 -9.48
N LYS A 90 8.05 -14.34 -8.44
CA LYS A 90 8.32 -15.78 -8.48
C LYS A 90 7.01 -16.58 -8.43
N ASN A 91 6.29 -16.71 -9.53
CA ASN A 91 5.14 -17.63 -9.60
C ASN A 91 5.09 -18.38 -10.92
N PRO A 92 5.66 -19.60 -10.99
CA PRO A 92 5.32 -20.56 -12.02
C PRO A 92 4.06 -21.31 -11.59
N ASN A 93 3.00 -21.35 -12.41
CA ASN A 93 2.08 -22.50 -12.55
C ASN A 93 0.84 -22.13 -13.38
N ARG A 94 0.83 -22.54 -14.65
CA ARG A 94 -0.26 -22.31 -15.62
C ARG A 94 -1.40 -23.36 -15.54
N VAL A 95 -1.18 -24.49 -14.84
CA VAL A 95 -2.10 -25.65 -14.84
C VAL A 95 -3.36 -25.45 -13.98
N LYS A 96 -3.37 -24.51 -13.02
CA LYS A 96 -4.54 -24.24 -12.16
C LYS A 96 -5.65 -23.40 -12.83
N LYS A 97 -5.47 -23.00 -14.08
CA LYS A 97 -6.34 -21.99 -14.72
C LYS A 97 -7.72 -22.52 -15.09
N ILE A 98 -7.85 -23.79 -15.49
CA ILE A 98 -9.13 -24.37 -15.95
C ILE A 98 -10.08 -24.62 -14.78
N LEU A 99 -9.61 -25.28 -13.71
CA LEU A 99 -10.40 -25.50 -12.49
C LEU A 99 -10.83 -24.17 -11.86
N PHE A 100 -9.93 -23.18 -11.83
CA PHE A 100 -10.25 -21.84 -11.37
C PHE A 100 -11.40 -21.23 -12.18
N LEU A 101 -11.32 -21.25 -13.53
CA LEU A 101 -12.34 -20.69 -14.40
C LEU A 101 -13.71 -21.38 -14.23
N HIS A 102 -13.74 -22.70 -14.05
CA HIS A 102 -14.99 -23.42 -13.75
C HIS A 102 -15.65 -22.89 -12.48
N THR A 103 -14.90 -22.72 -11.38
CA THR A 103 -15.44 -22.14 -10.14
C THR A 103 -15.86 -20.66 -10.26
N GLN A 104 -15.50 -19.95 -11.34
CA GLN A 104 -15.92 -18.57 -11.57
C GLN A 104 -17.31 -18.45 -12.19
N VAL A 105 -17.70 -19.43 -13.01
CA VAL A 105 -18.92 -19.37 -13.83
C VAL A 105 -20.16 -19.54 -12.97
N ASP A 106 -20.09 -20.37 -11.93
CA ASP A 106 -21.22 -20.63 -11.01
C ASP A 106 -21.45 -19.50 -9.98
N ARG A 107 -20.61 -18.46 -9.99
CA ARG A 107 -20.73 -17.36 -9.04
C ARG A 107 -21.83 -16.40 -9.49
N HIS A 108 -22.86 -16.23 -8.66
CA HIS A 108 -23.86 -15.18 -8.83
C HIS A 108 -23.16 -13.81 -8.92
N ARG A 109 -23.32 -13.11 -10.06
CA ARG A 109 -22.62 -11.86 -10.32
C ARG A 109 -23.49 -10.62 -10.08
N MET A 110 -22.96 -9.76 -9.22
CA MET A 110 -23.06 -8.28 -9.18
C MET A 110 -24.41 -7.60 -8.91
N LYS A 111 -25.57 -8.21 -9.18
CA LYS A 111 -26.86 -7.54 -8.88
C LYS A 111 -27.09 -7.31 -7.38
N ILE A 112 -26.68 -8.27 -6.55
CA ILE A 112 -26.81 -8.20 -5.08
C ILE A 112 -26.01 -7.01 -4.52
N LEU A 113 -24.85 -6.70 -5.09
CA LEU A 113 -24.00 -5.61 -4.58
C LEU A 113 -24.64 -4.25 -4.80
N ILE A 114 -25.25 -4.02 -5.97
CA ILE A 114 -25.88 -2.74 -6.30
C ILE A 114 -27.09 -2.48 -5.40
N SER A 115 -27.99 -3.47 -5.29
CA SER A 115 -29.16 -3.35 -4.40
C SER A 115 -28.76 -3.17 -2.94
N TYR A 116 -27.69 -3.87 -2.50
CA TYR A 116 -27.14 -3.68 -1.17
C TYR A 116 -26.62 -2.25 -0.97
N THR A 117 -25.84 -1.71 -1.91
CA THR A 117 -25.34 -0.33 -1.78
C THR A 117 -26.45 0.72 -1.79
N GLU A 118 -27.49 0.54 -2.62
CA GLU A 118 -28.63 1.46 -2.68
C GLU A 118 -29.43 1.46 -1.37
N GLN A 119 -29.56 0.31 -0.71
CA GLN A 119 -30.28 0.17 0.55
C GLN A 119 -29.60 0.93 1.71
N TYR A 120 -28.28 1.09 1.67
CA TYR A 120 -27.49 1.72 2.74
C TYR A 120 -27.05 3.15 2.43
N VAL A 121 -27.42 3.71 1.28
CA VAL A 121 -26.96 5.04 0.85
C VAL A 121 -27.32 6.15 1.84
N ASP A 122 -28.51 6.06 2.44
CA ASP A 122 -29.01 7.03 3.44
C ASP A 122 -28.25 6.94 4.79
N TYR A 123 -27.49 5.86 5.00
CA TYR A 123 -26.73 5.60 6.22
C TYR A 123 -25.23 5.84 6.03
N ASP A 124 -24.77 6.22 4.83
CA ASP A 124 -23.38 6.54 4.56
C ASP A 124 -23.11 8.03 4.85
N PRO A 125 -22.29 8.37 5.87
CA PRO A 125 -21.96 9.75 6.21
C PRO A 125 -21.24 10.54 5.11
N PHE A 126 -20.66 9.85 4.12
CA PHE A 126 -19.97 10.48 2.98
C PHE A 126 -20.93 10.83 1.83
N VAL A 127 -22.09 10.20 1.78
CA VAL A 127 -23.08 10.39 0.70
C VAL A 127 -24.26 11.21 1.18
N SER A 128 -24.78 10.89 2.36
CA SER A 128 -25.98 11.49 2.92
C SER A 128 -25.61 12.50 3.99
N ALA A 129 -26.19 13.69 3.90
CA ALA A 129 -26.06 14.69 4.95
C ALA A 129 -26.75 14.17 6.22
N LEU A 130 -26.00 14.09 7.32
CA LEU A 130 -26.54 13.69 8.61
C LEU A 130 -27.18 14.89 9.31
N ASP A 131 -28.22 14.60 10.08
CA ASP A 131 -28.79 15.52 11.07
C ASP A 131 -28.83 14.78 12.43
N PRO A 132 -28.02 15.20 13.43
CA PRO A 132 -27.05 16.30 13.45
C PRO A 132 -25.90 16.16 12.44
N SER A 133 -25.10 17.22 12.23
CA SER A 133 -23.97 17.21 11.29
C SER A 133 -22.86 16.22 11.68
N ASN A 134 -22.11 15.74 10.68
CA ASN A 134 -20.99 14.80 10.86
C ASN A 134 -19.96 15.33 11.89
N PRO A 135 -19.66 14.59 12.97
CA PRO A 135 -18.74 15.01 14.03
C PRO A 135 -17.35 15.40 13.55
N TRP A 136 -16.86 14.77 12.47
CA TRP A 136 -15.54 15.07 11.90
C TRP A 136 -15.47 16.42 11.19
N THR A 137 -16.61 17.05 10.89
CA THR A 137 -16.69 18.35 10.22
C THR A 137 -17.28 19.45 11.10
N SER A 138 -18.16 19.11 12.05
CA SER A 138 -18.79 20.08 12.95
C SER A 138 -18.16 20.17 14.35
N ASP A 139 -17.20 19.31 14.68
CA ASP A 139 -16.63 19.18 16.04
C ASP A 139 -17.70 18.94 17.13
N ASP A 140 -18.85 18.38 16.75
CA ASP A 140 -19.98 18.08 17.62
C ASP A 140 -20.19 16.56 17.73
N PRO A 141 -20.00 15.93 18.91
CA PRO A 141 -20.13 14.49 19.10
C PRO A 141 -21.58 13.99 19.20
N SER A 142 -22.59 14.87 19.08
CA SER A 142 -24.00 14.54 19.28
C SER A 142 -24.46 13.25 18.56
N ILE A 143 -24.01 13.01 17.32
CA ILE A 143 -24.35 11.77 16.59
C ILE A 143 -23.87 10.52 17.34
N TRP A 144 -22.64 10.51 17.85
CA TRP A 144 -22.10 9.35 18.57
C TRP A 144 -22.84 9.10 19.87
N ASP A 145 -23.24 10.16 20.58
CA ASP A 145 -24.05 10.04 21.79
C ASP A 145 -25.45 9.47 21.48
N LEU A 146 -26.07 9.89 20.37
CA LEU A 146 -27.34 9.33 19.89
C LEU A 146 -27.19 7.85 19.47
N GLU A 147 -26.11 7.48 18.78
CA GLU A 147 -25.85 6.09 18.38
C GLU A 147 -25.55 5.18 19.58
N ALA A 148 -24.84 5.68 20.59
CA ALA A 148 -24.54 4.95 21.82
C ALA A 148 -25.73 4.86 22.79
N SER A 149 -26.78 5.64 22.55
CA SER A 149 -28.00 5.61 23.36
C SER A 149 -28.62 4.21 23.41
N LYS A 150 -29.21 3.89 24.57
CA LYS A 150 -30.00 2.67 24.77
C LYS A 150 -31.36 2.74 24.06
N GLU A 151 -31.84 3.95 23.79
CA GLU A 151 -33.08 4.17 23.05
C GLU A 151 -32.75 4.34 21.57
N PRO A 152 -33.06 3.35 20.72
CA PRO A 152 -32.69 3.38 19.32
C PRO A 152 -33.56 4.39 18.56
N GLY A 153 -32.93 5.31 17.84
CA GLY A 153 -33.62 6.25 16.96
C GLY A 153 -34.29 5.56 15.75
N PRO A 154 -35.19 6.26 15.03
CA PRO A 154 -35.98 5.68 13.95
C PRO A 154 -35.14 5.14 12.79
N GLN A 155 -34.03 5.80 12.44
CA GLN A 155 -33.11 5.30 11.40
C GLN A 155 -32.43 3.99 11.83
N ARG A 156 -31.97 3.91 13.09
CA ARG A 156 -31.35 2.70 13.65
C ARG A 156 -32.33 1.52 13.64
N VAL A 157 -33.58 1.74 14.03
CA VAL A 157 -34.65 0.72 13.97
C VAL A 157 -34.97 0.31 12.53
N LYS A 158 -35.06 1.28 11.60
CA LYS A 158 -35.31 0.99 10.18
C LYS A 158 -34.23 0.10 9.57
N LYS A 159 -32.98 0.26 10.01
CA LYS A 159 -31.84 -0.57 9.58
C LYS A 159 -32.00 -2.04 9.99
N TRP A 160 -32.59 -2.33 11.14
CA TRP A 160 -32.86 -3.71 11.56
C TRP A 160 -33.79 -4.45 10.60
N GLY A 161 -34.69 -3.73 9.92
CA GLY A 161 -35.58 -4.29 8.90
C GLY A 161 -34.88 -4.71 7.61
N PHE A 162 -33.60 -4.41 7.44
CA PHE A 162 -32.84 -4.76 6.24
C PHE A 162 -32.47 -6.24 6.20
N SER A 163 -32.11 -6.79 7.35
CA SER A 163 -31.83 -8.21 7.51
C SER A 163 -31.83 -8.60 8.99
N LEU A 164 -32.07 -9.88 9.28
CA LEU A 164 -31.93 -10.41 10.63
C LEU A 164 -30.53 -10.15 11.20
N GLU A 165 -29.49 -10.16 10.37
CA GLU A 165 -28.11 -9.88 10.79
C GLU A 165 -27.95 -8.44 11.31
N GLU A 166 -28.63 -7.44 10.73
CA GLU A 166 -28.58 -6.06 11.23
C GLU A 166 -29.27 -5.94 12.60
N ALA A 167 -30.42 -6.59 12.77
CA ALA A 167 -31.11 -6.64 14.07
C ALA A 167 -30.24 -7.33 15.14
N LEU A 168 -29.56 -8.42 14.76
CA LEU A 168 -28.71 -9.18 15.67
C LEU A 168 -27.32 -8.58 15.89
N LYS A 169 -26.84 -7.63 15.08
CA LYS A 169 -25.59 -6.90 15.37
C LYS A 169 -25.79 -5.82 16.43
N ASP A 170 -27.01 -5.31 16.53
CA ASP A 170 -27.36 -4.23 17.43
C ASP A 170 -27.78 -4.77 18.81
N PRO A 171 -27.16 -4.35 19.93
CA PRO A 171 -27.56 -4.79 21.25
C PRO A 171 -29.04 -4.55 21.59
N ALA A 172 -29.60 -3.40 21.19
CA ALA A 172 -31.01 -3.08 21.42
C ALA A 172 -31.92 -3.91 20.50
N GLY A 173 -31.47 -4.18 19.28
CA GLY A 173 -32.17 -5.05 18.32
C GLY A 173 -32.24 -6.50 18.81
N GLN A 174 -31.13 -7.05 19.31
CA GLN A 174 -31.07 -8.36 19.94
C GLN A 174 -32.04 -8.47 21.11
N GLU A 175 -32.04 -7.50 22.03
CA GLU A 175 -32.87 -7.53 23.23
C GLU A 175 -34.36 -7.52 22.87
N LEU A 176 -34.77 -6.65 21.94
CA LEU A 176 -36.16 -6.57 21.49
C LEU A 176 -36.59 -7.82 20.72
N PHE A 177 -35.71 -8.35 19.87
CA PHE A 177 -35.99 -9.60 19.15
C PHE A 177 -36.09 -10.80 20.11
N LEU A 178 -35.24 -10.87 21.13
CA LEU A 178 -35.32 -11.90 22.16
C LEU A 178 -36.63 -11.79 22.96
N LYS A 179 -37.01 -10.58 23.39
CA LYS A 179 -38.29 -10.33 24.07
C LYS A 179 -39.49 -10.77 23.23
N PHE A 180 -39.44 -10.51 21.93
CA PHE A 180 -40.47 -10.99 21.00
C PHE A 180 -40.51 -12.53 20.97
N LEU A 181 -39.37 -13.21 20.82
CA LEU A 181 -39.32 -14.67 20.81
C LEU A 181 -39.74 -15.30 22.15
N GLU A 182 -39.42 -14.68 23.28
CA GLU A 182 -39.88 -15.11 24.60
C GLU A 182 -41.40 -15.03 24.71
N SER A 183 -42.02 -13.98 24.14
CA SER A 183 -43.48 -13.84 24.11
C SER A 183 -44.17 -14.90 23.24
N GLU A 184 -43.47 -15.41 22.23
CA GLU A 184 -43.92 -16.50 21.36
C GLU A 184 -43.42 -17.89 21.80
N PHE A 185 -42.84 -18.00 23.01
CA PHE A 185 -42.28 -19.24 23.56
C PHE A 185 -41.26 -19.94 22.63
N SER A 186 -40.54 -19.17 21.81
CA SER A 186 -39.64 -19.66 20.74
C SER A 186 -38.19 -19.17 20.91
N SER A 187 -37.81 -18.71 22.11
CA SER A 187 -36.51 -18.11 22.40
C SER A 187 -35.33 -19.09 22.44
N GLU A 188 -35.60 -20.40 22.39
CA GLU A 188 -34.57 -21.46 22.48
C GLU A 188 -33.52 -21.40 21.36
N ASN A 189 -33.87 -20.87 20.19
CA ASN A 189 -32.98 -20.81 19.02
C ASN A 189 -31.93 -19.69 19.08
N LEU A 190 -32.12 -18.69 19.95
CA LEU A 190 -31.26 -17.50 20.05
C LEU A 190 -30.41 -17.46 21.32
N ARG A 191 -30.73 -18.32 22.30
CA ARG A 191 -30.10 -18.36 23.62
C ARG A 191 -28.73 -19.02 23.58
#